data_AF-A0A5M9ZU12-F1
#
_entry.id   AF-A0A5M9ZU12-F1
#
_cell.length_a   1.000
_cell.length_b   1.000
_cell.length_c   1.000
_cell.angle_alpha   90.00
_cell.angle_beta   90.00
_cell.angle_gamma   90.00
#
_symmetry.space_group_name_H-M   'P 1'
#
loop_
_entity.id
_entity.type
_entity.pdbx_description
1 polymer ?
#
loop_
_entity_poly.entity_id
_entity_poly.type
_entity_poly.pdbx_seq_one_letter_code
_entity_poly.pdbx_strand_id
1 'polypeptide(L)'
;MIIDDYIKALQDKDYEALGSCFAEQSRMFDYCPSLVGKENIFLYGDKAIDMFFHNQFVIGGFSVSDPHMVNSRTVNFYANYAGTIIHALAQIESVDDDGRIQELVIRPA
;
A
#
# COMPACT_ATOMS: atom_id res chain seq x y z
N MET A 1 -8.45 12.82 1.53
CA MET A 1 -8.84 11.78 2.50
C MET A 1 -7.63 10.88 2.68
N ILE A 2 -7.49 10.16 3.79
CA ILE A 2 -6.27 9.35 4.04
C ILE A 2 -5.97 8.34 2.91
N ILE A 3 -7.00 7.85 2.20
CA ILE A 3 -6.85 6.99 1.02
C ILE A 3 -6.26 7.72 -0.21
N ASP A 4 -6.54 9.02 -0.37
CA ASP A 4 -5.97 9.85 -1.45
C ASP A 4 -4.50 10.13 -1.17
N ASP A 5 -4.16 10.40 0.09
CA ASP A 5 -2.77 10.64 0.52
C ASP A 5 -1.94 9.36 0.38
N TYR A 6 -2.51 8.21 0.77
CA TYR A 6 -1.93 6.90 0.56
C TYR A 6 -1.62 6.61 -0.92
N ILE A 7 -2.60 6.77 -1.82
CA ILE A 7 -2.39 6.45 -3.24
C ILE A 7 -1.44 7.44 -3.90
N LYS A 8 -1.49 8.72 -3.51
CA LYS A 8 -0.57 9.74 -3.98
C LYS A 8 0.87 9.42 -3.60
N ALA A 9 1.12 9.04 -2.34
CA ALA A 9 2.45 8.66 -1.88
C ALA A 9 3.01 7.44 -2.64
N LEU A 10 2.16 6.45 -2.96
CA LEU A 10 2.54 5.32 -3.81
C LEU A 10 2.92 5.73 -5.24
N GLN A 11 2.15 6.62 -5.87
CA GLN A 11 2.42 7.10 -7.22
C GLN A 11 3.70 7.95 -7.28
N ASP A 12 3.89 8.82 -6.28
CA ASP A 12 5.05 9.69 -6.16
C ASP A 12 6.31 8.94 -5.70
N LYS A 13 6.16 7.66 -5.28
CA LYS A 13 7.22 6.85 -4.68
C LYS A 13 7.84 7.52 -3.44
N ASP A 14 7.01 8.23 -2.69
CA ASP A 14 7.38 8.93 -1.47
C ASP A 14 7.12 8.01 -0.27
N TYR A 15 8.18 7.30 0.16
CA TYR A 15 8.08 6.32 1.25
C TYR A 15 7.85 6.99 2.61
N GLU A 16 8.35 8.22 2.83
CA GLU A 16 8.18 8.96 4.08
C GLU A 16 6.73 9.46 4.22
N ALA A 17 6.17 10.01 3.14
CA ALA A 17 4.75 10.39 3.10
C ALA A 17 3.84 9.17 3.22
N LEU A 18 4.21 8.04 2.59
CA LEU A 18 3.47 6.79 2.70
C LEU A 18 3.45 6.28 4.14
N GLY A 19 4.62 6.20 4.80
CA GLY A 19 4.73 5.80 6.21
C GLY A 19 3.90 6.70 7.13
N SER A 20 3.87 8.01 6.87
CA SER A 20 3.09 8.98 7.64
C SER A 20 1.57 8.81 7.53
N CYS A 21 1.08 8.05 6.54
CA CYS A 21 -0.33 7.69 6.44
C CYS A 21 -0.77 6.65 7.47
N PHE A 22 0.17 5.92 8.07
CA PHE A 22 -0.09 4.80 8.96
C PHE A 22 0.09 5.18 10.44
N ALA A 23 -0.68 4.52 11.31
CA ALA A 23 -0.49 4.57 12.75
C ALA A 23 0.80 3.81 13.16
N GLU A 24 1.38 4.16 14.31
CA GLU A 24 2.62 3.55 14.83
C GLU A 24 2.50 2.02 14.96
N GLN A 25 1.33 1.52 15.37
CA GLN A 25 1.05 0.08 15.51
C GLN A 25 0.11 -0.45 14.41
N SER A 26 0.25 0.07 13.19
CA SER A 26 -0.55 -0.32 12.04
C SER A 26 -0.21 -1.72 11.50
N ARG A 27 -1.09 -2.26 10.67
CA ARG A 27 -0.89 -3.52 9.95
C ARG A 27 -1.19 -3.34 8.47
N MET A 28 -0.30 -3.87 7.62
CA MET A 28 -0.51 -3.92 6.19
C MET A 28 -0.34 -5.35 5.68
N PHE A 29 -1.32 -5.79 4.91
CA PHE A 29 -1.37 -7.10 4.28
C PHE A 29 -1.42 -6.92 2.77
N ASP A 30 -0.50 -7.53 2.03
CA ASP A 30 -0.58 -7.59 0.57
C ASP A 30 -0.48 -9.03 0.08
N TYR A 31 -1.59 -9.50 -0.47
CA TYR A 31 -1.75 -10.86 -0.98
C TYR A 31 -1.44 -10.99 -2.48
N CYS A 32 -1.24 -9.90 -3.20
CA CYS A 32 -0.99 -9.92 -4.63
C CYS A 32 0.33 -10.63 -5.04
N PRO A 33 1.45 -10.53 -4.28
CA PRO A 33 2.68 -11.24 -4.63
C PRO A 33 2.52 -12.75 -4.80
N SER A 34 1.59 -13.39 -4.09
CA SER A 34 1.34 -14.84 -4.25
C SER A 34 0.89 -15.23 -5.66
N LEU A 35 0.24 -14.33 -6.40
CA LEU A 35 -0.16 -14.57 -7.79
C LEU A 35 1.04 -14.72 -8.75
N VAL A 36 2.23 -14.32 -8.30
CA VAL A 36 3.47 -14.37 -9.09
C VAL A 36 4.53 -15.25 -8.45
N GLY A 37 4.12 -16.18 -7.57
CA GLY A 37 5.01 -17.12 -6.91
C GLY A 37 5.92 -16.51 -5.85
N LYS A 38 5.61 -15.30 -5.37
CA LYS A 38 6.31 -14.63 -4.26
C LYS A 38 5.51 -14.79 -2.96
N GLU A 39 6.17 -14.63 -1.82
CA GLU A 39 5.49 -14.63 -0.53
C GLU A 39 4.61 -13.38 -0.37
N ASN A 40 3.47 -13.56 0.31
CA ASN A 40 2.63 -12.45 0.72
C ASN A 40 3.41 -11.53 1.66
N ILE A 41 3.08 -10.24 1.60
CA ILE A 41 3.74 -9.22 2.42
C ILE A 41 2.88 -8.95 3.65
N PHE A 42 3.52 -9.00 4.82
CA PHE A 42 2.92 -8.72 6.12
C PHE A 42 3.82 -7.73 6.86
N LEU A 43 3.34 -6.51 7.06
CA LEU A 43 4.10 -5.44 7.72
C LEU A 43 3.37 -4.98 8.98
N TYR A 44 4.13 -4.75 10.04
CA TYR A 44 3.64 -4.27 11.32
C TYR A 44 4.39 -3.00 11.72
N GLY A 45 3.64 -1.92 11.91
CA GLY A 45 4.10 -0.61 12.30
C GLY A 45 4.55 0.27 11.13
N ASP A 46 4.40 1.59 11.32
CA ASP A 46 4.71 2.61 10.32
C ASP A 46 6.16 2.53 9.83
N LYS A 47 7.12 2.30 10.74
CA LYS A 47 8.56 2.19 10.39
C LYS A 47 8.88 0.98 9.53
N ALA A 48 8.17 -0.13 9.71
CA ALA A 48 8.35 -1.30 8.85
C ALA A 48 7.82 -1.04 7.45
N ILE A 49 6.70 -0.34 7.34
CA ILE A 49 6.08 0.06 6.07
C ILE A 49 7.00 1.05 5.33
N ASP A 50 7.44 2.10 6.02
CA ASP A 50 8.40 3.10 5.55
C ASP A 50 9.66 2.44 4.96
N MET A 51 10.36 1.62 5.74
CA MET A 51 11.59 0.95 5.32
C MET A 51 11.35 -0.08 4.20
N PHE A 52 10.23 -0.79 4.21
CA PHE A 52 9.88 -1.72 3.15
C PHE A 52 9.72 -0.98 1.81
N PHE A 53 8.93 0.09 1.80
CA PHE A 53 8.65 0.84 0.57
C PHE A 53 9.83 1.67 0.09
N HIS A 54 10.70 2.15 0.99
CA HIS A 54 12.00 2.70 0.60
C HIS A 54 12.75 1.74 -0.34
N ASN A 55 12.91 0.48 0.07
CA ASN A 55 13.59 -0.53 -0.74
C ASN A 55 12.82 -0.85 -2.03
N GLN A 56 11.48 -0.95 -1.96
CA GLN A 56 10.67 -1.25 -3.13
C GLN A 56 10.73 -0.16 -4.20
N PHE A 57 10.76 1.12 -3.79
CA PHE A 57 10.80 2.25 -4.71
C PHE A 57 12.18 2.47 -5.33
N VAL A 58 13.25 2.28 -4.55
CA VAL A 58 14.62 2.51 -5.01
C VAL A 58 15.16 1.33 -5.82
N ILE A 59 14.90 0.10 -5.39
CA ILE A 59 15.54 -1.11 -5.95
C ILE A 59 14.51 -2.14 -6.43
N GLY A 60 13.40 -2.30 -5.69
CA GLY A 60 12.41 -3.36 -5.93
C GLY A 60 11.55 -3.18 -7.18
N GLY A 61 11.58 -2.01 -7.83
CA GLY A 61 10.84 -1.76 -9.07
C GLY A 61 9.32 -1.68 -8.87
N PHE A 62 8.85 -1.51 -7.64
CA PHE A 62 7.43 -1.35 -7.37
C PHE A 62 6.92 -0.02 -7.93
N SER A 63 5.73 -0.05 -8.54
CA SER A 63 5.04 1.15 -9.01
C SER A 63 3.54 0.91 -9.11
N VAL A 64 2.77 1.99 -9.08
CA VAL A 64 1.31 1.97 -9.16
C VAL A 64 0.83 2.88 -10.30
N SER A 65 -0.17 2.42 -11.07
CA SER A 65 -0.83 3.21 -12.11
C SER A 65 -2.35 3.12 -12.07
N ASP A 66 -2.98 4.09 -12.73
CA ASP A 66 -4.43 4.19 -12.98
C ASP A 66 -5.31 3.94 -11.73
N PRO A 67 -5.09 4.69 -10.64
CA PRO A 67 -5.92 4.54 -9.45
C PRO A 67 -7.36 4.97 -9.73
N HIS A 68 -8.30 4.14 -9.28
CA HIS A 68 -9.73 4.37 -9.34
C HIS A 68 -10.31 4.30 -7.92
N MET A 69 -10.66 5.47 -7.39
CA MET A 69 -11.29 5.61 -6.08
C MET A 69 -12.69 4.99 -6.09
N VAL A 70 -12.91 3.95 -5.29
CA VAL A 70 -14.22 3.30 -5.15
C VAL A 70 -15.05 4.02 -4.09
N ASN A 71 -14.41 4.37 -2.97
CA ASN A 71 -15.00 5.14 -1.87
C ASN A 71 -13.87 5.72 -1.00
N SER A 72 -14.21 6.31 0.15
CA SER A 72 -13.26 6.95 1.07
C SER A 72 -12.26 6.02 1.75
N ARG A 73 -12.36 4.70 1.56
CA ARG A 73 -11.50 3.66 2.16
C ARG A 73 -11.01 2.63 1.15
N THR A 74 -11.39 2.72 -0.12
CA THR A 74 -11.10 1.67 -1.11
C THR A 74 -10.68 2.28 -2.42
N VAL A 75 -9.56 1.78 -2.97
CA VAL A 75 -9.02 2.18 -4.26
C VAL A 75 -8.62 0.94 -5.06
N ASN A 76 -8.98 0.89 -6.34
CA ASN A 76 -8.45 -0.06 -7.31
C ASN A 76 -7.28 0.57 -8.04
N PHE A 77 -6.26 -0.20 -8.39
CA PHE A 77 -5.12 0.29 -9.17
C PHE A 77 -4.37 -0.88 -9.82
N TYR A 78 -3.48 -0.58 -10.75
CA TYR A 78 -2.52 -1.56 -11.26
C TYR A 78 -1.21 -1.46 -10.50
N ALA A 79 -0.84 -2.54 -9.83
CA ALA A 79 0.42 -2.67 -9.09
C ALA A 79 1.44 -3.45 -9.92
N ASN A 80 2.61 -2.88 -10.13
CA ASN A 80 3.72 -3.53 -10.82
C ASN A 80 4.72 -4.08 -9.79
N TYR A 81 4.80 -5.41 -9.67
CA TYR A 81 5.72 -6.11 -8.78
C TYR A 81 7.00 -6.54 -9.50
N ALA A 82 7.79 -5.56 -9.96
CA ALA A 82 9.06 -5.76 -10.68
C ALA A 82 8.93 -6.45 -12.05
N GLY A 83 7.96 -6.02 -12.85
CA GLY A 83 7.71 -6.49 -14.22
C GLY A 83 6.38 -7.21 -14.39
N THR A 84 5.75 -7.68 -13.31
CA THR A 84 4.42 -8.28 -13.36
C THR A 84 3.37 -7.31 -12.84
N ILE A 85 2.40 -7.00 -13.69
CA ILE A 85 1.31 -6.07 -13.37
C ILE A 85 0.10 -6.87 -12.88
N ILE A 86 -0.43 -6.47 -11.72
CA ILE A 86 -1.61 -7.06 -11.08
C ILE A 86 -2.64 -5.96 -10.88
N HIS A 87 -3.89 -6.22 -11.22
CA HIS A 87 -5.01 -5.37 -10.80
C HIS A 87 -5.30 -5.63 -9.33
N ALA A 88 -5.09 -4.62 -8.50
CA ALA A 88 -5.15 -4.72 -7.04
C ALA A 88 -6.23 -3.78 -6.48
N LEU A 89 -6.84 -4.20 -5.39
CA LEU A 89 -7.76 -3.43 -4.57
C LEU A 89 -7.12 -3.27 -3.18
N ALA A 90 -6.86 -2.03 -2.77
CA ALA A 90 -6.49 -1.71 -1.40
C ALA A 90 -7.72 -1.21 -0.63
N GLN A 91 -7.92 -1.76 0.55
CA GLN A 91 -9.02 -1.43 1.45
C GLN A 91 -8.48 -1.11 2.84
N ILE A 92 -8.81 0.09 3.34
CA ILE A 92 -8.56 0.49 4.73
C ILE A 92 -9.68 -0.12 5.58
N GLU A 93 -9.34 -1.13 6.38
CA GLU A 93 -10.29 -1.81 7.27
C GLU A 93 -10.57 -0.97 8.51
N SER A 94 -9.54 -0.31 9.05
CA SER A 94 -9.66 0.54 10.24
C SER A 94 -8.69 1.72 10.22
N VAL A 95 -9.05 2.75 10.98
CA VAL A 95 -8.23 3.94 11.25
C VAL A 95 -8.12 4.14 12.75
N ASP A 96 -7.07 4.82 13.20
CA ASP A 96 -6.92 5.25 14.60
C ASP A 96 -7.73 6.52 14.90
N ASP A 97 -7.62 7.01 16.15
CA ASP A 97 -8.34 8.21 16.62
C ASP A 97 -7.92 9.50 15.89
N ASP A 98 -6.71 9.52 15.30
CA ASP A 98 -6.18 10.62 14.51
C ASP A 98 -6.52 10.50 13.00
N GLY A 99 -7.19 9.41 12.60
CA GLY A 99 -7.58 9.14 11.22
C GLY A 99 -6.47 8.52 10.35
N ARG A 100 -5.36 8.05 10.95
CA ARG A 100 -4.31 7.31 10.26
C ARG A 100 -4.71 5.85 10.05
N ILE A 101 -4.12 5.21 9.05
CA ILE A 101 -4.42 3.82 8.71
C ILE A 101 -3.94 2.90 9.83
N GLN A 102 -4.88 2.18 10.44
CA GLN A 102 -4.61 1.18 11.47
C GLN A 102 -4.53 -0.24 10.88
N GLU A 103 -5.33 -0.53 9.85
CA GLU A 103 -5.24 -1.78 9.09
C GLU A 103 -5.56 -1.55 7.61
N LEU A 104 -4.67 -2.02 6.73
CA LEU A 104 -4.83 -2.01 5.28
C LEU A 104 -4.68 -3.43 4.72
N VAL A 105 -5.60 -3.81 3.85
CA VAL A 105 -5.54 -5.08 3.11
C VAL A 105 -5.51 -4.79 1.61
N ILE A 106 -4.54 -5.38 0.92
CA ILE A 106 -4.39 -5.35 -0.53
C ILE A 106 -4.59 -6.76 -1.07
N ARG A 107 -5.50 -6.88 -2.04
CA ARG A 107 -5.86 -8.15 -2.68
C ARG A 107 -6.01 -7.97 -4.19
N PRO A 108 -5.90 -9.04 -4.98
CA PRO A 108 -6.29 -9.01 -6.38
C PRO A 108 -7.76 -8.55 -6.50
N ALA A 109 -8.01 -7.61 -7.41
CA ALA A 109 -9.33 -7.01 -7.66
C ALA A 109 -10.19 -7.85 -8.60
#